data_AF-A0A8B6XNJ9-F1
#
_entry.id   AF-A0A8B6XNJ9-F1
#
_cell.length_a   1.000
_cell.length_b   1.000
_cell.length_c   1.000
_cell.angle_alpha   90.00
_cell.angle_beta   90.00
_cell.angle_gamma   90.00
#
_symmetry.space_group_name_H-M   'P 1'
#
loop_
_entity.id
_entity.type
_entity.pdbx_description
1 polymer ?
#
loop_
_entity_poly.entity_id
_entity_poly.type
_entity_poly.pdbx_seq_one_letter_code
_entity_poly.pdbx_strand_id
1 'polypeptide(L)'
;MMAATLTIRSTGLSLLVKRSVGKIFPPMSFQLCKMATVSSQSAEFLCQPYKYHKLDGHEIPSSGLVTRDQAMDYYRKMAVIRRMEQEASKLYKEKFIRGFCHLYSGQEATCVGINDQLDNDDSVITAYRAHGWTYIKGRTVAQVLSELT
;
A
#
# COMPACT_ATOMS: atom_id res chain seq x y z
N MET A 1 9.21 13.34 -42.02
CA MET A 1 8.88 14.65 -41.42
C MET A 1 9.05 14.51 -39.92
N MET A 2 10.25 14.78 -39.41
CA MET A 2 10.55 14.83 -37.99
C MET A 2 10.77 16.30 -37.61
N ALA A 3 10.06 16.78 -36.60
CA ALA A 3 10.36 18.04 -35.96
C ALA A 3 10.02 17.93 -34.47
N ALA A 4 11.05 18.00 -33.64
CA ALA A 4 10.93 18.35 -32.23
C ALA A 4 12.22 19.04 -31.83
N THR A 5 12.22 20.37 -31.93
CA THR A 5 13.21 21.24 -31.31
C THR A 5 12.49 21.96 -30.18
N LEU A 6 12.87 21.67 -28.93
CA LEU A 6 12.70 22.61 -27.85
C LEU A 6 13.97 22.59 -26.99
N THR A 7 14.71 23.68 -27.08
CA THR A 7 15.93 23.96 -26.35
C THR A 7 15.57 24.74 -25.10
N ILE A 8 15.95 24.28 -23.91
CA ILE A 8 16.14 25.16 -22.75
C ILE A 8 17.48 24.80 -22.11
N ARG A 9 18.40 25.77 -22.15
CA ARG A 9 19.75 25.71 -21.60
C ARG A 9 19.75 26.13 -20.12
N SER A 10 20.59 25.41 -19.34
CA SER A 10 21.58 25.93 -18.39
C SER A 10 21.13 26.85 -17.25
N THR A 11 21.27 26.38 -16.01
CA THR A 11 22.28 26.91 -15.05
C THR A 11 22.63 25.81 -14.04
N GLY A 12 23.92 25.48 -13.93
CA GLY A 12 24.42 24.57 -12.91
C GLY A 12 24.64 25.27 -11.56
N LEU A 13 24.64 24.49 -10.48
CA LEU A 13 25.59 24.69 -9.38
C LEU A 13 25.75 23.39 -8.57
N SER A 14 26.98 22.92 -8.53
CA SER A 14 27.51 21.86 -7.70
C SER A 14 27.53 22.24 -6.21
N LEU A 15 27.12 21.35 -5.32
CA LEU A 15 27.67 21.30 -3.97
C LEU A 15 27.95 19.85 -3.54
N LEU A 16 29.23 19.53 -3.57
CA LEU A 16 29.85 18.31 -3.07
C LEU A 16 30.03 18.44 -1.55
N VAL A 17 29.31 17.64 -0.76
CA VAL A 17 29.68 17.41 0.65
C VAL A 17 30.12 15.95 0.78
N LYS A 18 31.43 15.72 0.66
CA LYS A 18 32.08 14.47 1.08
C LYS A 18 32.25 14.51 2.59
N ARG A 19 31.60 13.60 3.31
CA ARG A 19 32.05 13.14 4.64
C ARG A 19 32.21 11.64 4.61
N SER A 20 33.47 11.22 4.69
CA SER A 20 33.91 9.84 4.85
C SER A 20 33.87 9.49 6.33
N VAL A 21 33.08 8.47 6.69
CA VAL A 21 33.24 7.68 7.93
C VAL A 21 32.96 6.22 7.56
N GLY A 22 33.78 5.30 8.09
CA GLY A 22 34.05 3.98 7.55
C GLY A 22 32.91 2.95 7.57
N LYS A 23 33.13 1.90 6.77
CA LYS A 23 32.24 0.76 6.52
C LYS A 23 32.32 -0.25 7.67
N ILE A 24 31.19 -0.66 8.24
CA ILE A 24 30.89 -2.03 8.73
C ILE A 24 29.35 -2.18 8.64
N PHE A 25 28.87 -3.33 8.15
CA PHE A 25 27.47 -3.78 7.89
C PHE A 25 26.96 -3.65 6.42
N PRO A 26 26.41 -4.73 5.83
CA PRO A 26 25.76 -4.65 4.52
C PRO A 26 24.43 -3.89 4.66
N PRO A 27 24.16 -2.86 3.84
CA PRO A 27 22.89 -2.16 3.90
C PRO A 27 21.80 -3.03 3.28
N MET A 28 20.84 -3.48 4.10
CA MET A 28 19.50 -3.79 3.61
C MET A 28 19.00 -2.53 2.88
N SER A 29 18.78 -2.64 1.58
CA SER A 29 18.25 -1.55 0.77
C SER A 29 16.78 -1.32 1.14
N PHE A 30 16.54 -0.53 2.18
CA PHE A 30 15.29 0.22 2.27
C PHE A 30 15.32 1.22 1.11
N GLN A 31 14.76 0.82 -0.03
CA GLN A 31 14.54 1.70 -1.16
C GLN A 31 13.53 2.74 -0.70
N LEU A 32 14.03 3.87 -0.22
CA LEU A 32 13.22 5.05 0.07
C LEU A 32 12.50 5.44 -1.23
N CYS A 33 11.17 5.50 -1.20
CA CYS A 33 10.38 5.97 -2.32
C CYS A 33 10.88 7.37 -2.70
N LYS A 34 11.55 7.50 -3.85
CA LYS A 34 11.93 8.80 -4.40
C LYS A 34 10.64 9.53 -4.75
N MET A 35 10.35 10.61 -4.03
CA MET A 35 9.22 11.49 -4.34
C MET A 35 9.52 12.18 -5.69
N ALA A 36 8.81 11.77 -6.74
CA ALA A 36 8.83 12.47 -8.02
C ALA A 36 7.74 13.55 -8.00
N THR A 37 8.09 14.73 -8.53
CA THR A 37 7.26 15.90 -8.86
C THR A 37 5.90 15.99 -8.13
N VAL A 38 5.87 16.70 -6.99
CA VAL A 38 4.64 16.96 -6.25
C VAL A 38 3.81 18.02 -6.99
N SER A 39 2.77 17.59 -7.69
CA SER A 39 1.60 18.43 -7.96
C SER A 39 0.75 18.46 -6.69
N SER A 40 0.08 19.59 -6.40
CA SER A 40 -0.72 19.76 -5.18
C SER A 40 -1.88 18.75 -5.02
N GLN A 41 -2.21 17.99 -6.07
CA GLN A 41 -3.40 17.12 -6.13
C GLN A 41 -3.09 15.63 -6.39
N SER A 42 -1.90 15.27 -6.86
CA SER A 42 -1.53 13.88 -7.19
C SER A 42 -0.03 13.65 -7.07
N ALA A 43 0.35 12.42 -6.71
CA ALA A 43 1.74 12.00 -6.63
C ALA A 43 1.95 10.70 -7.41
N GLU A 44 3.10 10.60 -8.08
CA GLU A 44 3.54 9.39 -8.76
C GLU A 44 4.45 8.57 -7.82
N PHE A 45 4.16 7.29 -7.71
CA PHE A 45 4.90 6.35 -6.89
C PHE A 45 5.59 5.31 -7.76
N LEU A 46 6.85 5.01 -7.44
CA LEU A 46 7.60 3.95 -8.10
C LEU A 46 7.34 2.62 -7.38
N CYS A 47 6.79 1.67 -8.11
CA CYS A 47 6.55 0.32 -7.62
C CYS A 47 7.83 -0.52 -7.70
N GLN A 48 7.98 -1.46 -6.77
CA GLN A 48 9.08 -2.42 -6.85
C GLN A 48 8.84 -3.36 -8.05
N PRO A 49 9.90 -3.73 -8.79
CA PRO A 49 9.75 -4.66 -9.90
C PRO A 49 9.29 -6.03 -9.39
N TYR A 50 8.32 -6.63 -10.06
CA TYR A 50 7.82 -7.96 -9.74
C TYR A 50 8.62 -9.04 -10.46
N LYS A 51 8.74 -10.22 -9.86
CA LYS A 51 9.31 -11.40 -10.52
C LYS A 51 8.24 -12.04 -11.41
N TYR A 52 8.56 -12.22 -12.69
CA TYR A 52 7.62 -12.75 -13.67
C TYR A 52 7.79 -14.26 -13.88
N HIS A 53 6.69 -14.90 -14.30
CA HIS A 53 6.68 -16.29 -14.73
C HIS A 53 5.76 -16.43 -15.93
N LYS A 54 6.31 -16.83 -17.09
CA LYS A 54 5.57 -17.06 -18.35
C LYS A 54 4.79 -15.83 -18.86
N LEU A 55 5.33 -14.63 -18.64
CA LEU A 55 4.79 -13.38 -19.18
C LEU A 55 5.86 -12.77 -20.09
N ASP A 56 5.89 -13.18 -21.36
CA ASP A 56 6.82 -12.66 -22.34
C ASP A 56 6.18 -11.47 -23.08
N GLY A 57 6.89 -10.33 -23.17
CA GLY A 57 6.49 -9.20 -24.01
C GLY A 57 5.44 -8.22 -23.44
N HIS A 58 5.08 -8.32 -22.16
CA HIS A 58 4.18 -7.37 -21.52
C HIS A 58 4.93 -6.31 -20.71
N GLU A 59 4.73 -5.04 -21.05
CA GLU A 59 5.19 -3.90 -20.25
C GLU A 59 4.20 -3.66 -19.10
N ILE A 60 4.61 -4.00 -17.88
CA ILE A 60 3.82 -3.73 -16.69
C ILE A 60 4.22 -2.35 -16.18
N PRO A 61 3.25 -1.47 -15.87
CA PRO A 61 3.56 -0.14 -15.33
C PRO A 61 4.36 -0.29 -14.03
N SER A 62 5.54 0.34 -14.01
CA SER A 62 6.42 0.40 -12.84
C SER A 62 6.17 1.63 -11.98
N SER A 63 5.21 2.46 -12.37
CA SER A 63 4.74 3.60 -11.59
C SER A 63 3.22 3.64 -11.50
N GLY A 64 2.72 4.19 -10.39
CA GLY A 64 1.31 4.41 -10.13
C GLY A 64 1.05 5.86 -9.76
N LEU A 65 0.08 6.49 -10.42
CA LEU A 65 -0.41 7.81 -10.06
C LEU A 65 -1.50 7.66 -9.01
N VAL A 66 -1.37 8.33 -7.87
CA VAL A 66 -2.38 8.33 -6.81
C VAL A 66 -2.81 9.77 -6.52
N THR A 67 -4.12 10.01 -6.55
CA THR A 67 -4.69 11.31 -6.18
C THR A 67 -4.74 11.47 -4.66
N ARG A 68 -4.81 12.73 -4.20
CA ARG A 68 -4.95 13.02 -2.76
C ARG A 68 -6.14 12.31 -2.13
N ASP A 69 -7.29 12.29 -2.80
CA ASP A 69 -8.52 11.73 -2.25
C ASP A 69 -8.45 10.20 -2.13
N GLN A 70 -7.90 9.54 -3.15
CA GLN A 70 -7.61 8.10 -3.10
C GLN A 70 -6.65 7.76 -1.97
N ALA A 71 -5.54 8.51 -1.83
CA ALA A 71 -4.59 8.28 -0.75
C ALA A 71 -5.22 8.43 0.64
N MET A 72 -6.09 9.44 0.83
CA MET A 72 -6.82 9.64 2.08
C MET A 72 -7.82 8.51 2.35
N ASP A 73 -8.50 8.02 1.32
CA ASP A 73 -9.43 6.89 1.45
C ASP A 73 -8.69 5.60 1.81
N TYR A 74 -7.60 5.26 1.12
CA TYR A 74 -6.77 4.09 1.44
C TYR A 74 -6.23 4.17 2.86
N TYR A 75 -5.71 5.33 3.26
CA TYR A 75 -5.22 5.53 4.61
C TYR A 75 -6.32 5.31 5.65
N ARG A 76 -7.52 5.87 5.45
CA ARG A 76 -8.66 5.68 6.36
C ARG A 76 -9.05 4.20 6.44
N LYS A 77 -9.21 3.53 5.30
CA LYS A 77 -9.57 2.10 5.24
C LYS A 77 -8.55 1.24 5.98
N MET A 78 -7.26 1.41 5.70
CA MET A 78 -6.20 0.67 6.40
C MET A 78 -6.14 0.98 7.90
N ALA A 79 -6.31 2.25 8.29
CA ALA A 79 -6.32 2.65 9.70
C ALA A 79 -7.52 2.04 10.46
N VAL A 80 -8.71 2.01 9.85
CA VAL A 80 -9.90 1.39 10.45
C VAL A 80 -9.68 -0.10 10.66
N ILE A 81 -9.18 -0.82 9.64
CA ILE A 81 -8.86 -2.25 9.78
C ILE A 81 -7.87 -2.45 10.93
N ARG A 82 -6.76 -1.69 10.95
CA ARG A 82 -5.76 -1.78 12.01
C ARG A 82 -6.37 -1.60 13.41
N ARG A 83 -7.27 -0.64 13.60
CA ARG A 83 -7.94 -0.38 14.89
C ARG A 83 -8.93 -1.49 15.24
N MET A 84 -9.71 -1.97 14.29
CA MET A 84 -10.62 -3.11 14.47
C MET A 84 -9.86 -4.35 14.94
N GLU A 85 -8.73 -4.68 14.31
CA GLU A 85 -7.90 -5.82 14.74
C GLU A 85 -7.29 -5.64 16.13
N GLN A 86 -6.93 -4.41 16.52
CA GLN A 86 -6.43 -4.11 17.86
C GLN A 86 -7.51 -4.33 18.93
N GLU A 87 -8.75 -3.90 18.67
CA GLU A 87 -9.88 -4.15 19.56
C GLU A 87 -10.26 -5.64 19.60
N ALA A 88 -10.26 -6.33 18.46
CA ALA A 88 -10.45 -7.79 18.44
C ALA A 88 -9.37 -8.51 19.27
N SER A 89 -8.11 -8.08 19.19
CA SER A 89 -7.03 -8.62 20.04
C SER A 89 -7.26 -8.37 21.53
N LYS A 90 -7.77 -7.19 21.89
CA LYS A 90 -8.11 -6.84 23.27
C LYS A 90 -9.27 -7.70 23.79
N LEU A 91 -10.37 -7.78 23.06
CA LEU A 91 -11.55 -8.58 23.42
C LEU A 91 -11.24 -10.08 23.54
N TYR A 92 -10.31 -10.58 22.73
CA TYR A 92 -9.81 -11.95 22.86
C TYR A 92 -9.05 -12.19 24.17
N LYS A 93 -8.22 -11.23 24.59
CA LYS A 93 -7.51 -11.30 25.88
C LYS A 93 -8.47 -11.23 27.07
N GLU A 94 -9.51 -10.41 26.95
CA GLU A 94 -10.60 -10.27 27.93
C GLU A 94 -11.56 -11.47 27.94
N LYS A 95 -11.35 -12.47 27.07
CA LYS A 95 -12.17 -13.69 26.94
C LYS A 95 -13.60 -13.47 26.45
N PHE A 96 -13.90 -12.29 25.90
CA PHE A 96 -15.15 -12.06 25.18
C PHE A 96 -15.16 -12.81 23.84
N ILE A 97 -14.06 -12.76 23.09
CA ILE A 97 -13.87 -13.58 21.88
C ILE A 97 -13.26 -14.93 22.30
N ARG A 98 -13.84 -16.03 21.82
CA ARG A 98 -13.40 -17.41 22.13
C ARG A 98 -12.96 -18.15 20.86
N GLY A 99 -12.29 -19.28 21.03
CA GLY A 99 -11.89 -20.13 19.91
C GLY A 99 -10.80 -19.48 19.06
N PHE A 100 -11.01 -19.40 17.74
CA PHE A 100 -10.02 -18.91 16.80
C PHE A 100 -10.19 -17.40 16.51
N CYS A 101 -9.08 -16.66 16.51
CA CYS A 101 -9.06 -15.25 16.14
C CYS A 101 -7.79 -14.93 15.34
N HIS A 102 -7.91 -14.82 14.01
CA HIS A 102 -6.79 -14.64 13.09
C HIS A 102 -6.71 -13.19 12.61
N LEU A 103 -5.85 -12.40 13.26
CA LEU A 103 -5.81 -10.95 13.06
C LEU A 103 -5.26 -10.55 11.68
N TYR A 104 -5.88 -9.59 10.99
CA TYR A 104 -5.40 -9.10 9.68
C TYR A 104 -4.29 -8.02 9.78
N SER A 105 -3.78 -7.76 10.99
CA SER A 105 -2.84 -6.67 11.24
C SER A 105 -1.52 -6.82 10.48
N GLY A 106 -1.11 -5.75 9.79
CA GLY A 106 0.10 -5.72 8.95
C GLY A 106 -0.11 -6.17 7.51
N GLN A 107 -1.31 -6.62 7.14
CA GLN A 107 -1.67 -7.02 5.77
C GLN A 107 -2.73 -6.10 5.14
N GLU A 108 -3.03 -4.95 5.75
CA GLU A 108 -4.15 -4.08 5.36
C GLU A 108 -4.05 -3.60 3.91
N ALA A 109 -2.83 -3.30 3.47
CA ALA A 109 -2.56 -2.88 2.10
C ALA A 109 -2.96 -3.95 1.06
N THR A 110 -2.96 -5.24 1.43
CA THR A 110 -3.37 -6.33 0.54
C THR A 110 -4.85 -6.23 0.20
N CYS A 111 -5.75 -6.24 1.19
CA CYS A 111 -7.19 -6.19 0.93
C CYS A 111 -7.63 -4.83 0.36
N VAL A 112 -7.06 -3.72 0.86
CA VAL A 112 -7.40 -2.37 0.38
C VAL A 112 -6.93 -2.17 -1.06
N GLY A 113 -5.68 -2.54 -1.35
CA GLY A 113 -5.10 -2.38 -2.69
C GLY A 113 -5.74 -3.29 -3.74
N ILE A 114 -6.05 -4.55 -3.38
CA ILE A 114 -6.76 -5.43 -4.33
C ILE A 114 -8.17 -4.91 -4.57
N ASN A 115 -8.94 -4.58 -3.52
CA ASN A 115 -10.32 -4.14 -3.70
C ASN A 115 -10.45 -2.79 -4.42
N ASP A 116 -9.41 -1.95 -4.41
CA ASP A 116 -9.41 -0.71 -5.20
C ASP A 116 -9.44 -0.95 -6.72
N GLN A 117 -8.91 -2.09 -7.17
CA GLN A 117 -8.86 -2.47 -8.58
C GLN A 117 -9.99 -3.43 -8.99
N LEU A 118 -10.84 -3.83 -8.05
CA LEU A 118 -11.98 -4.71 -8.31
C LEU A 118 -13.25 -3.89 -8.47
N ASP A 119 -14.15 -4.38 -9.32
CA ASP A 119 -15.51 -3.88 -9.42
C ASP A 119 -16.39 -4.43 -8.29
N ASN A 120 -17.54 -3.80 -8.06
CA ASN A 120 -18.45 -4.23 -6.99
C ASN A 120 -19.03 -5.63 -7.24
N ASP A 121 -19.17 -6.01 -8.51
CA ASP A 121 -19.70 -7.31 -8.94
C ASP A 121 -18.63 -8.42 -8.88
N ASP A 122 -17.35 -8.06 -8.66
CA ASP A 122 -16.28 -9.04 -8.54
C ASP A 122 -16.37 -9.81 -7.22
N SER A 123 -16.20 -11.13 -7.36
CA SER A 123 -16.22 -12.08 -6.26
C SER A 123 -14.81 -12.30 -5.71
N VAL A 124 -14.68 -12.28 -4.38
CA VAL A 124 -13.42 -12.56 -3.68
C VAL A 124 -13.64 -13.68 -2.68
N ILE A 125 -12.72 -14.63 -2.66
CA ILE A 125 -12.64 -15.68 -1.65
C ILE A 125 -11.29 -15.63 -0.95
N THR A 126 -11.27 -15.87 0.36
CA THR A 126 -10.06 -15.92 1.17
C THR A 126 -10.18 -16.96 2.28
N ALA A 127 -9.09 -17.21 2.99
CA ALA A 127 -9.05 -18.16 4.11
C ALA A 127 -9.58 -17.52 5.41
N TYR A 128 -9.28 -18.14 6.56
CA TYR A 128 -9.77 -17.72 7.89
C TYR A 128 -9.22 -16.38 8.42
N ARG A 129 -8.28 -15.74 7.72
CA ARG A 129 -7.78 -14.38 8.06
C ARG A 129 -8.56 -13.34 7.25
N ALA A 130 -9.85 -13.21 7.54
CA ALA A 130 -10.80 -12.53 6.66
C ALA A 130 -11.34 -11.20 7.17
N HIS A 131 -11.08 -10.80 8.42
CA HIS A 131 -11.71 -9.62 9.03
C HIS A 131 -11.57 -8.34 8.17
N GLY A 132 -10.37 -8.04 7.68
CA GLY A 132 -10.11 -6.90 6.81
C GLY A 132 -10.88 -6.97 5.49
N TRP A 133 -10.97 -8.16 4.88
CA TRP A 133 -11.78 -8.39 3.68
C TRP A 133 -13.27 -8.19 3.94
N THR A 134 -13.79 -8.71 5.05
CA THR A 134 -15.20 -8.57 5.43
C THR A 134 -15.59 -7.09 5.58
N TYR A 135 -14.73 -6.28 6.22
CA TYR A 135 -14.92 -4.83 6.32
C TYR A 135 -14.90 -4.16 4.93
N ILE A 136 -13.90 -4.47 4.10
CA ILE A 136 -13.73 -3.84 2.78
C ILE A 136 -14.85 -4.19 1.79
N LYS A 137 -15.43 -5.40 1.89
CA LYS A 137 -16.61 -5.79 1.10
C LYS A 137 -17.93 -5.24 1.67
N GLY A 138 -17.87 -4.23 2.55
CA GLY A 138 -19.02 -3.41 2.92
C GLY A 138 -19.70 -3.76 4.24
N ARG A 139 -19.14 -4.68 5.04
CA ARG A 139 -19.64 -4.90 6.40
C ARG A 139 -19.10 -3.83 7.34
N THR A 140 -19.93 -3.44 8.31
CA THR A 140 -19.51 -2.46 9.31
C THR A 140 -18.58 -3.10 10.33
N VAL A 141 -17.74 -2.29 10.99
CA VAL A 141 -16.88 -2.76 12.11
C VAL A 141 -17.71 -3.42 13.21
N ALA A 142 -18.92 -2.88 13.48
CA ALA A 142 -19.83 -3.45 14.46
C ALA A 142 -20.27 -4.87 14.07
N GLN A 143 -20.63 -5.09 12.80
CA GLN A 143 -21.00 -6.43 12.29
C GLN A 143 -19.82 -7.40 12.36
N VAL A 144 -18.60 -6.96 12.05
CA VAL A 144 -17.42 -7.83 12.15
C VAL A 144 -17.17 -8.22 13.61
N LEU A 145 -17.17 -7.27 14.54
CA LEU A 145 -16.89 -7.55 15.94
C LEU A 145 -18.01 -8.37 16.62
N SER A 146 -19.28 -8.12 16.26
CA SER A 146 -20.41 -8.87 16.83
C SER A 146 -20.39 -10.35 16.46
N GLU A 147 -19.85 -10.72 15.29
CA GLU A 147 -19.71 -12.12 14.89
C GLU A 147 -18.54 -12.83 15.60
N LEU A 148 -17.62 -12.07 16.20
CA LEU A 148 -16.47 -12.64 16.92
C LEU A 148 -16.76 -12.92 18.40
N THR A 149 -17.71 -12.19 19.00
CA THR A 149 -18.06 -12.27 20.43
C THR A 149 -19.26 -13.17 20.67
#